data_AF-A0A7C3YPX8-F1
#
_entry.id   AF-A0A7C3YPX8-F1
#
_cell.length_a   1.000
_cell.length_b   1.000
_cell.length_c   1.000
_cell.angle_alpha   90.00
_cell.angle_beta   90.00
_cell.angle_gamma   90.00
#
_symmetry.space_group_name_H-M   'P 1'
#
loop_
_entity.id
_entity.type
_entity.pdbx_description
1 polymer ?
#
loop_
_entity_poly.entity_id
_entity_poly.type
_entity_poly.pdbx_seq_one_letter_code
_entity_poly.pdbx_strand_id
1 'polypeptide(L)'
;MKTKISLHVTNAKPVIGEKIYIRGYLKSYDEIKKTWIPQRAKLEMIIDGEQYDSKYTREDGFFEFEFASDTKGKREIEILCRDPPCSRKIVVEYIGFEEKRRIEKIATIAILLLLATVVILYLLAVVLK
;
A
#
# COMPACT_ATOMS: atom_id res chain seq x y z
N MET A 1 18.69 19.23 -4.03
CA MET A 1 18.26 18.58 -2.78
C MET A 1 17.54 17.29 -3.15
N LYS A 2 17.92 16.14 -2.58
CA LYS A 2 17.28 14.85 -2.89
C LYS A 2 16.08 14.64 -1.97
N THR A 3 14.93 14.37 -2.54
CA THR A 3 13.68 14.13 -1.80
C THR A 3 13.19 12.71 -2.06
N LYS A 4 12.61 12.07 -1.04
CA LYS A 4 12.06 10.72 -1.13
C LYS A 4 10.69 10.67 -0.47
N ILE A 5 9.73 10.07 -1.19
CA ILE A 5 8.44 9.67 -0.64
C ILE A 5 8.51 8.15 -0.37
N SER A 6 8.31 7.76 0.88
CA SER A 6 7.94 6.39 1.23
C SER A 6 6.41 6.29 1.25
N LEU A 7 5.84 5.28 0.59
CA LEU A 7 4.39 5.14 0.43
C LEU A 7 3.95 3.71 0.71
N HIS A 8 2.84 3.57 1.42
CA HIS A 8 2.20 2.32 1.77
C HIS A 8 0.68 2.48 1.64
N VAL A 9 0.00 1.44 1.17
CA VAL A 9 -1.47 1.38 1.09
C VAL A 9 -1.95 0.25 1.98
N THR A 10 -2.99 0.50 2.78
CA THR A 10 -3.52 -0.49 3.73
C THR A 10 -4.01 -1.78 3.08
N ASN A 11 -4.58 -1.68 1.87
CA ASN A 11 -5.03 -2.81 1.09
C ASN A 11 -4.78 -2.54 -0.41
N ALA A 12 -3.99 -3.38 -1.07
CA ALA A 12 -3.71 -3.26 -2.51
C ALA A 12 -4.86 -3.81 -3.39
N LYS A 13 -5.77 -4.61 -2.80
CA LYS A 13 -6.94 -5.19 -3.45
C LYS A 13 -8.24 -4.95 -2.63
N PRO A 14 -8.64 -3.68 -2.43
CA PRO A 14 -9.87 -3.33 -1.75
C PRO A 14 -11.11 -3.79 -2.54
N VAL A 15 -12.20 -4.06 -1.83
CA VAL A 15 -13.52 -4.16 -2.48
C VAL A 15 -13.96 -2.78 -2.93
N ILE A 16 -14.75 -2.70 -4.00
CA ILE A 16 -15.48 -1.48 -4.37
C ILE A 16 -16.19 -0.89 -3.13
N GLY A 17 -16.01 0.41 -2.90
CA GLY A 17 -16.53 1.14 -1.74
C GLY A 17 -15.73 0.96 -0.44
N GLU A 18 -14.75 0.06 -0.40
CA GLU A 18 -13.84 -0.09 0.74
C GLU A 18 -12.83 1.07 0.76
N LYS A 19 -12.73 1.72 1.91
CA LYS A 19 -11.76 2.80 2.15
C LYS A 19 -10.36 2.23 2.26
N ILE A 20 -9.43 2.80 1.52
CA ILE A 20 -8.00 2.58 1.68
C ILE A 20 -7.36 3.82 2.29
N TYR A 21 -6.28 3.59 3.03
CA TYR A 21 -5.44 4.66 3.55
C TYR A 21 -4.08 4.60 2.86
N ILE A 22 -3.71 5.70 2.21
CA ILE A 22 -2.41 5.90 1.59
C ILE A 22 -1.54 6.67 2.57
N ARG A 23 -0.59 5.98 3.19
CA ARG A 23 0.25 6.50 4.27
C ARG A 23 1.70 6.56 3.83
N GLY A 24 2.43 7.52 4.36
CA GLY A 24 3.81 7.66 3.98
C GLY A 24 4.59 8.68 4.77
N TYR A 25 5.85 8.85 4.36
CA TYR A 25 6.75 9.84 4.90
C TYR A 25 7.44 10.57 3.76
N LEU A 26 7.48 11.90 3.84
CA LEU A 26 8.33 12.74 3.01
C LEU A 26 9.63 13.01 3.75
N LYS A 27 10.75 12.74 3.08
CA LYS A 27 12.09 12.96 3.64
C LYS A 27 12.98 13.66 2.62
N SER A 28 13.87 14.52 3.11
CA SER A 28 14.97 15.08 2.34
C SER A 28 16.30 14.53 2.84
N TYR A 29 17.27 14.42 1.94
CA TYR A 29 18.61 13.98 2.29
C TYR A 29 19.46 15.16 2.74
N ASP A 30 19.95 15.10 3.98
CA ASP A 30 20.93 16.01 4.52
C ASP A 30 22.33 15.54 4.09
N GLU A 31 22.98 16.30 3.20
CA GLU A 31 24.30 15.96 2.66
C GLU A 31 25.43 16.14 3.69
N ILE A 32 25.21 16.92 4.76
CA ILE A 32 26.20 17.15 5.82
C ILE A 32 26.15 15.98 6.81
N LYS A 33 24.95 15.68 7.31
CA LYS A 33 24.72 14.60 8.27
C LYS A 33 24.64 13.22 7.62
N LYS A 34 24.65 13.15 6.29
CA LYS A 34 24.50 11.94 5.48
C LYS A 34 23.28 11.10 5.87
N THR A 35 22.18 11.76 6.25
CA THR A 35 20.97 11.11 6.77
C THR A 35 19.70 11.66 6.12
N TRP A 36 18.62 10.88 6.20
CA TRP A 36 17.30 11.32 5.75
C TRP A 36 16.56 12.01 6.90
N ILE A 37 16.23 13.27 6.71
CA ILE A 37 15.46 14.05 7.68
C ILE A 37 14.00 14.19 7.22
N PRO A 38 13.04 14.19 8.16
CA PRO A 38 11.67 14.55 7.86
C PRO A 38 11.53 15.88 7.13
N GLN A 39 10.56 15.98 6.24
CA GLN A 39 10.30 17.21 5.51
C GLN A 39 8.83 17.61 5.58
N ARG A 40 8.61 18.89 5.87
CA ARG A 40 7.31 19.57 5.75
C ARG A 40 7.12 20.12 4.34
N ALA A 41 6.11 19.64 3.63
CA ALA A 41 5.70 20.19 2.34
C ALA A 41 4.21 19.91 2.09
N LYS A 42 3.63 20.65 1.14
CA LYS A 42 2.29 20.36 0.63
C LYS A 42 2.38 19.20 -0.36
N LEU A 43 1.52 18.20 -0.16
CA LEU A 43 1.32 17.06 -1.03
C LEU A 43 -0.03 17.18 -1.73
N GLU A 44 -0.05 16.80 -3.00
CA GLU A 44 -1.25 16.67 -3.84
C GLU A 44 -1.44 15.19 -4.15
N MET A 45 -2.64 14.66 -3.89
CA MET A 45 -3.04 13.31 -4.31
C MET A 45 -3.80 13.41 -5.62
N ILE A 46 -3.31 12.70 -6.63
CA ILE A 46 -3.85 12.64 -7.97
C ILE A 46 -4.34 11.21 -8.21
N ILE A 47 -5.57 11.06 -8.68
CA ILE A 47 -6.20 9.78 -9.00
C ILE A 47 -6.51 9.79 -10.50
N ASP A 48 -5.94 8.84 -11.24
CA ASP A 48 -6.15 8.71 -12.68
C ASP A 48 -5.93 10.01 -13.48
N GLY A 49 -4.99 10.85 -13.01
CA GLY A 49 -4.65 12.14 -13.63
C GLY A 49 -5.41 13.36 -13.08
N GLU A 50 -6.42 13.16 -12.23
CA GLU A 50 -7.20 14.24 -11.62
C GLU A 50 -6.79 14.49 -10.17
N GLN A 51 -6.61 15.76 -9.79
CA GLN A 51 -6.31 16.11 -8.40
C GLN A 51 -7.53 15.84 -7.51
N TYR A 52 -7.35 14.97 -6.53
CA TYR A 52 -8.42 14.52 -5.62
C TYR A 52 -8.36 15.22 -4.26
N ASP A 53 -7.18 15.34 -3.65
CA ASP A 53 -7.00 15.94 -2.32
C ASP A 53 -5.62 16.60 -2.21
N SER A 54 -5.42 17.48 -1.23
CA SER A 54 -4.10 18.02 -0.90
C SER A 54 -3.96 18.29 0.59
N LYS A 55 -2.78 18.02 1.17
CA LYS A 55 -2.49 18.30 2.59
C LYS A 55 -1.01 18.54 2.84
N TYR A 56 -0.70 19.18 3.96
CA TYR A 56 0.68 19.30 4.43
C TYR A 56 1.11 18.04 5.17
N THR A 57 2.37 17.65 5.01
CA THR A 57 2.98 16.64 5.88
C THR A 57 3.12 17.17 7.31
N ARG A 58 3.08 16.24 8.27
CA ARG A 58 3.31 16.53 9.68
C ARG A 58 4.77 16.89 9.96
N GLU A 59 5.06 17.25 11.20
CA GLU A 59 6.39 17.67 11.66
C GLU A 59 7.46 16.58 11.48
N ASP A 60 7.05 15.32 11.63
CA ASP A 60 7.83 14.10 11.40
C ASP A 60 7.81 13.65 9.92
N GLY A 61 7.26 14.45 9.02
CA GLY A 61 7.17 14.18 7.59
C GLY A 61 6.06 13.19 7.22
N PHE A 62 5.27 12.71 8.19
CA PHE A 62 4.18 11.78 7.95
C PHE A 62 3.04 12.42 7.15
N PHE A 63 2.38 11.62 6.33
CA PHE A 63 1.11 11.97 5.69
C PHE A 63 0.19 10.76 5.57
N GLU A 64 -1.11 11.05 5.47
CA GLU A 64 -2.16 10.06 5.24
C GLU A 64 -3.25 10.65 4.35
N PHE A 65 -3.56 9.97 3.25
CA PHE A 65 -4.74 10.21 2.43
C PHE A 65 -5.73 9.07 2.56
N GLU A 66 -7.00 9.40 2.35
CA GLU A 66 -8.09 8.44 2.32
C GLU A 66 -8.72 8.45 0.93
N PHE A 67 -9.00 7.27 0.40
CA PHE A 67 -9.64 7.11 -0.90
C PHE A 67 -10.52 5.86 -0.91
N ALA A 68 -11.61 5.91 -1.68
CA ALA A 68 -12.44 4.75 -2.00
C ALA A 68 -12.89 4.89 -3.46
N SER A 69 -12.80 3.80 -4.23
CA SER A 69 -13.34 3.76 -5.60
C SER A 69 -14.72 3.11 -5.59
N ASP A 70 -15.63 3.68 -6.35
CA ASP A 70 -16.97 3.17 -6.65
C ASP A 70 -17.01 2.24 -7.86
N THR A 71 -15.92 2.18 -8.63
CA THR A 71 -15.79 1.27 -9.78
C THR A 71 -14.75 0.18 -9.53
N LYS A 72 -14.95 -0.94 -10.23
CA LYS A 72 -13.97 -2.03 -10.35
C LYS A 72 -12.82 -1.60 -11.24
N GLY A 73 -11.61 -2.08 -10.93
CA GLY A 73 -10.45 -1.97 -11.81
C GLY A 73 -9.24 -1.33 -11.15
N LYS A 74 -8.22 -1.08 -11.96
CA LYS A 74 -6.99 -0.44 -11.51
C LYS A 74 -7.18 1.06 -11.43
N ARG A 75 -6.80 1.64 -10.30
CA ARG A 75 -6.71 3.08 -10.06
C ARG A 75 -5.25 3.46 -9.86
N GLU A 76 -4.75 4.40 -10.65
CA GLU A 76 -3.41 4.95 -10.48
C GLU A 76 -3.50 6.11 -9.47
N ILE A 77 -2.75 5.98 -8.37
CA ILE A 77 -2.66 6.97 -7.31
C ILE A 77 -1.26 7.56 -7.34
N GLU A 78 -1.16 8.86 -7.58
CA GLU A 78 0.08 9.62 -7.54
C GLU A 78 0.07 10.59 -6.37
N ILE A 79 1.13 10.57 -5.56
CA ILE A 79 1.41 11.58 -4.55
C ILE A 79 2.50 12.49 -5.10
N LEU A 80 2.19 13.77 -5.25
CA LEU A 80 3.05 14.79 -5.84
C LEU A 80 3.35 15.90 -4.83
N CYS A 81 4.56 16.44 -4.88
CA CYS A 81 4.94 17.66 -4.19
C CYS A 81 5.68 18.58 -5.16
N ARG A 82 5.39 19.88 -5.14
CA ARG A 82 5.95 20.84 -6.12
C ARG A 82 7.25 21.47 -5.67
N ASP A 83 7.42 21.66 -4.37
CA ASP A 83 8.60 22.29 -3.79
C ASP A 83 9.03 21.61 -2.49
N PRO A 84 10.17 20.91 -2.47
CA PRO A 84 10.97 20.51 -3.64
C PRO A 84 10.17 19.53 -4.51
N PRO A 85 10.41 19.46 -5.84
CA PRO A 85 9.64 18.58 -6.71
C PRO A 85 9.86 17.10 -6.37
N CYS A 86 8.77 16.37 -6.18
CA CYS A 86 8.77 14.93 -5.95
C CYS A 86 7.49 14.28 -6.45
N SER A 87 7.55 13.03 -6.90
CA SER A 87 6.35 12.23 -7.13
C SER A 87 6.56 10.75 -6.84
N ARG A 88 5.48 10.08 -6.46
CA ARG A 88 5.44 8.62 -6.29
C ARG A 88 4.09 8.08 -6.68
N LYS A 89 4.09 7.06 -7.53
CA LYS A 89 2.90 6.35 -7.99
C LYS A 89 2.72 5.01 -7.31
N ILE A 90 1.47 4.61 -7.10
CA ILE A 90 1.06 3.26 -6.75
C ILE A 90 -0.22 2.92 -7.52
N VAL A 91 -0.39 1.65 -7.84
CA VAL A 91 -1.61 1.14 -8.47
C VAL A 91 -2.37 0.31 -7.45
N VAL A 92 -3.66 0.61 -7.29
CA VAL A 92 -4.57 -0.15 -6.43
C VAL A 92 -5.64 -0.79 -7.31
N GLU A 93 -5.87 -2.08 -7.14
CA GLU A 93 -6.85 -2.83 -7.94
C GLU A 93 -8.12 -3.07 -7.12
N TYR A 94 -9.19 -2.34 -7.42
CA TYR A 94 -10.49 -2.53 -6.79
C TYR A 94 -11.20 -3.75 -7.40
N ILE A 95 -11.58 -4.69 -6.54
CA ILE A 95 -12.23 -5.95 -6.92
C ILE A 95 -13.68 -6.00 -6.45
N GLY A 96 -14.48 -6.87 -7.09
CA GLY A 96 -15.85 -7.11 -6.65
C GLY A 96 -15.91 -7.95 -5.37
N PHE A 97 -17.00 -7.82 -4.61
CA PHE A 97 -17.21 -8.60 -3.38
C PHE A 97 -17.17 -10.12 -3.64
N GLU A 98 -17.83 -10.58 -4.72
CA GLU A 98 -17.81 -12.00 -5.09
C GLU A 98 -16.40 -12.52 -5.41
N GLU A 99 -15.59 -11.69 -6.06
CA GLU A 99 -14.22 -12.03 -6.42
C GLU A 99 -13.35 -12.18 -5.18
N LYS A 100 -13.43 -11.22 -4.24
CA LYS A 100 -12.76 -11.32 -2.94
C LYS A 100 -13.16 -12.60 -2.20
N ARG A 101 -14.47 -12.90 -2.14
CA ARG A 101 -14.97 -14.12 -1.51
C ARG A 101 -14.46 -15.41 -2.16
N ARG A 102 -14.32 -15.44 -3.49
CA ARG A 102 -13.74 -16.60 -4.20
C ARG A 102 -12.26 -16.77 -3.86
N ILE A 103 -11.50 -15.68 -3.86
CA ILE A 103 -10.07 -15.67 -3.51
C ILE A 103 -9.87 -16.16 -2.07
N GLU A 104 -10.65 -15.65 -1.12
CA GLU A 104 -10.58 -16.06 0.29
C GLU A 104 -10.87 -17.55 0.48
N LYS A 105 -11.87 -18.10 -0.23
CA LYS A 105 -12.18 -19.53 -0.20
C LYS A 105 -11.01 -20.37 -0.71
N ILE A 106 -10.44 -20.00 -1.86
CA ILE A 106 -9.31 -20.71 -2.46
C ILE A 106 -8.09 -20.66 -1.54
N ALA A 107 -7.78 -19.48 -0.99
CA ALA A 107 -6.67 -19.31 -0.05
C ALA A 107 -6.85 -20.18 1.21
N THR A 108 -8.07 -20.21 1.76
CA THR A 108 -8.40 -21.05 2.92
C THR A 108 -8.17 -22.53 2.63
N ILE A 109 -8.65 -23.03 1.49
CA ILE A 109 -8.43 -24.42 1.06
C ILE A 109 -6.93 -24.72 0.89
N ALA A 110 -6.18 -23.81 0.25
CA ALA A 110 -4.74 -23.98 0.05
C ALA A 110 -3.98 -24.07 1.38
N ILE A 111 -4.31 -23.22 2.36
CA ILE A 111 -3.71 -23.26 3.71
C ILE A 111 -4.01 -24.59 4.40
N LEU A 112 -5.26 -25.07 4.33
CA LEU A 112 -5.64 -26.36 4.93
C LEU A 112 -4.87 -27.53 4.30
N LEU A 113 -4.69 -27.53 2.98
CA LEU A 113 -3.90 -28.55 2.29
C LEU A 113 -2.42 -28.52 2.70
N LEU A 114 -1.85 -27.32 2.86
CA LEU A 114 -0.47 -27.15 3.30
C LEU A 114 -0.28 -27.67 4.74
N LEU A 115 -1.20 -27.36 5.65
CA LEU A 115 -1.20 -27.89 7.02
C LEU A 115 -1.34 -29.42 7.05
N ALA A 116 -2.27 -29.98 6.27
CA ALA A 116 -2.44 -31.43 6.17
C ALA A 116 -1.16 -32.12 5.67
N THR A 117 -0.48 -31.51 4.70
CA THR A 117 0.81 -32.01 4.17
C THR A 117 1.88 -32.03 5.25
N VAL A 118 1.99 -30.96 6.06
CA VAL A 118 2.94 -30.89 7.18
C VAL A 118 2.66 -31.99 8.22
N VAL A 119 1.38 -32.22 8.55
CA VAL A 119 0.98 -33.29 9.49
C VAL A 119 1.33 -34.67 8.95
N ILE A 120 1.04 -34.95 7.68
CA ILE A 120 1.36 -36.24 7.05
C ILE A 120 2.88 -36.49 7.07
N LEU A 121 3.68 -35.49 6.69
CA LEU A 121 5.15 -35.60 6.71
C LEU A 121 5.68 -35.86 8.12
N TYR A 122 5.12 -35.19 9.14
CA TYR A 122 5.48 -35.44 10.53
C TYR A 122 5.16 -36.89 10.95
N LEU A 123 3.96 -37.38 10.63
CA LEU A 123 3.56 -38.75 10.95
C LEU A 123 4.47 -39.77 10.27
N LEU A 124 4.79 -39.58 8.98
CA LEU A 124 5.73 -40.44 8.26
C LEU A 124 7.12 -40.45 8.91
N ALA A 125 7.63 -39.28 9.30
CA ALA A 125 8.94 -39.18 9.95
C ALA A 125 8.99 -39.86 11.33
N VAL A 126 7.87 -39.93 12.04
CA VAL A 126 7.75 -40.64 13.32
C VAL A 126 7.59 -42.15 13.11
N VAL A 127 6.82 -42.57 12.10
CA VAL A 127 6.54 -43.99 11.84
C VAL A 127 7.70 -44.70 11.13
N LEU A 128 8.45 -43.99 10.27
CA LEU A 128 9.64 -44.52 9.58
C LEU A 128 10.94 -44.41 10.40
N LYS A 129 10.84 -43.91 11.63
CA LYS A 129 11.91 -43.93 12.63
C LYS A 129 11.87 -45.24 13.41
#